data_AF-A0A2D5VG96-F1
#
_entry.id   AF-A0A2D5VG96-F1
#
_cell.length_a   1.000
_cell.length_b   1.000
_cell.length_c   1.000
_cell.angle_alpha   90.00
_cell.angle_beta   90.00
_cell.angle_gamma   90.00
#
_symmetry.space_group_name_H-M   'P 1'
#
loop_
_entity.id
_entity.type
_entity.pdbx_description
1 polymer ?
#
loop_
_entity_poly.entity_id
_entity_poly.type
_entity_poly.pdbx_seq_one_letter_code
_entity_poly.pdbx_strand_id
1 'polypeptide(L)'
;MFELPDCDFYSLQVGQPAEELAQIQSKIEIVDLGQHLRHFADTVAIIDQLDLVISVDTSVAHLAGAMGKQIWTLVPAKPDWRWQLKRTDSPWYPTMQLFRQIKLGQWSDVITRVKSELALLTQTYRRDTQS
;
A
#
# COMPACT_ATOMS: atom_id res chain seq x y z
N MET A 1 -9.73 7.48 -3.83
CA MET A 1 -8.37 7.22 -3.25
C MET A 1 -7.42 7.52 -4.37
N PHE A 2 -7.61 6.84 -5.49
CA PHE A 2 -6.96 7.07 -6.79
C PHE A 2 -7.38 8.37 -7.52
N GLU A 3 -7.90 9.36 -6.79
CA GLU A 3 -8.30 10.67 -7.35
C GLU A 3 -7.61 11.81 -6.57
N LEU A 4 -6.62 11.47 -5.75
CA LEU A 4 -5.87 12.48 -5.00
C LEU A 4 -4.94 13.19 -5.99
N PRO A 5 -5.05 14.52 -6.15
CA PRO A 5 -4.13 15.26 -7.00
C PRO A 5 -2.71 15.11 -6.44
N ASP A 6 -1.75 14.95 -7.35
CA ASP A 6 -0.31 14.77 -7.07
C ASP A 6 0.06 13.41 -6.45
N CYS A 7 -0.65 12.36 -6.84
CA CYS A 7 -0.25 10.98 -6.59
C CYS A 7 -0.34 10.18 -7.88
N ASP A 8 0.76 9.55 -8.27
CA ASP A 8 0.76 8.51 -9.28
C ASP A 8 0.62 7.15 -8.58
N PHE A 9 -0.39 6.37 -8.97
CA PHE A 9 -0.64 5.05 -8.41
C PHE A 9 -0.14 3.97 -9.35
N TYR A 10 0.59 2.99 -8.80
CA TYR A 10 1.11 1.85 -9.54
C TYR A 10 0.64 0.55 -8.89
N SER A 11 0.12 -0.39 -9.69
CA SER A 11 -0.25 -1.72 -9.22
C SER A 11 0.92 -2.68 -9.34
N LEU A 12 1.19 -3.42 -8.26
CA LEU A 12 2.18 -4.50 -8.18
C LEU A 12 1.52 -5.89 -8.23
N GLN A 13 0.24 -5.97 -8.61
CA GLN A 13 -0.48 -7.25 -8.64
C GLN A 13 -0.06 -8.09 -9.84
N VAL A 14 0.01 -9.40 -9.65
CA VAL A 14 0.38 -10.37 -10.69
C VAL A 14 -0.67 -11.49 -10.78
N GLY A 15 -0.86 -12.05 -11.97
CA GLY A 15 -1.81 -13.14 -12.21
C GLY A 15 -3.26 -12.68 -12.23
N GLN A 16 -4.18 -13.54 -11.79
CA GLN A 16 -5.63 -13.33 -11.84
C GLN A 16 -6.11 -11.96 -11.27
N PRO A 17 -5.56 -11.44 -10.15
CA PRO A 17 -5.94 -10.11 -9.66
C PRO A 17 -5.63 -8.94 -10.63
N ALA A 18 -4.58 -9.06 -11.46
CA ALA A 18 -4.29 -8.05 -12.49
C ALA A 18 -5.38 -8.03 -13.58
N GLU A 19 -6.01 -9.17 -13.87
CA GLU A 19 -7.13 -9.25 -14.81
C GLU A 19 -8.39 -8.56 -14.26
N GLU A 20 -8.61 -8.62 -12.94
CA GLU A 20 -9.69 -7.88 -12.28
C GLU A 20 -9.45 -6.37 -12.32
N LEU A 21 -8.20 -5.94 -12.16
CA LEU A 21 -7.82 -4.52 -12.31
C LEU A 21 -8.15 -4.00 -13.71
N ALA A 22 -7.85 -4.78 -14.76
CA ALA A 22 -8.15 -4.42 -16.14
C ALA A 22 -9.65 -4.11 -16.37
N GLN A 23 -10.55 -4.73 -15.61
CA GLN A 23 -12.00 -4.50 -15.72
C GLN A 23 -12.46 -3.17 -15.12
N ILE A 24 -11.68 -2.62 -14.19
CA ILE A 24 -12.00 -1.35 -13.50
C ILE A 24 -11.05 -0.21 -13.90
N GLN A 25 -10.04 -0.50 -14.72
CA GLN A 25 -9.03 0.44 -15.21
C GLN A 25 -9.62 1.71 -15.83
N SER A 26 -10.76 1.61 -16.51
CA SER A 26 -11.46 2.77 -17.10
C SER A 26 -12.07 3.73 -16.07
N LYS A 27 -12.06 3.36 -14.78
CA LYS A 27 -12.67 4.10 -13.67
C LYS A 27 -11.64 4.61 -12.66
N ILE A 28 -10.37 4.23 -12.80
CA ILE A 28 -9.32 4.57 -11.83
C ILE A 28 -8.01 4.86 -12.55
N GLU A 29 -7.29 5.88 -12.10
CA GLU A 29 -5.96 6.22 -12.60
C GLU A 29 -4.91 5.42 -11.83
N ILE A 30 -4.63 4.19 -12.29
CA ILE A 30 -3.57 3.32 -11.75
C ILE A 30 -2.77 2.74 -12.91
N VAL A 31 -1.45 2.84 -12.91
CA VAL A 31 -0.60 2.17 -13.90
C VAL A 31 -0.38 0.72 -13.48
N ASP A 32 -0.79 -0.24 -14.30
CA ASP A 32 -0.55 -1.66 -14.02
C ASP A 32 0.87 -2.07 -14.42
N LEU A 33 1.70 -2.43 -13.43
CA LEU A 33 3.05 -2.95 -13.64
C LEU A 33 3.12 -4.47 -13.58
N GLY A 34 2.00 -5.16 -13.37
CA GLY A 34 1.94 -6.61 -13.19
C GLY A 34 2.60 -7.42 -14.31
N GLN A 35 2.44 -6.99 -15.56
CA GLN A 35 3.05 -7.63 -16.73
C GLN A 35 4.60 -7.53 -16.77
N HIS A 36 5.17 -6.58 -16.02
CA HIS A 36 6.61 -6.37 -15.91
C HIS A 36 7.25 -7.14 -14.75
N LEU A 37 6.43 -7.75 -13.88
CA LEU A 37 6.88 -8.50 -12.70
C LEU A 37 7.00 -9.99 -13.03
N ARG A 38 8.17 -10.42 -13.52
CA ARG A 38 8.43 -11.83 -13.87
C ARG A 38 9.19 -12.56 -12.76
N HIS A 39 10.00 -11.82 -12.01
CA HIS A 39 10.82 -12.33 -10.92
C HIS A 39 10.70 -11.44 -9.69
N PHE A 40 11.00 -11.99 -8.51
CA PHE A 40 11.00 -11.22 -7.25
C PHE A 40 11.95 -10.02 -7.30
N ALA A 41 13.05 -10.12 -8.05
CA ALA A 41 13.97 -9.01 -8.25
C ALA A 41 13.32 -7.81 -8.96
N ASP A 42 12.37 -8.05 -9.86
CA ASP A 42 11.62 -6.97 -10.54
C ASP A 42 10.74 -6.24 -9.52
N THR A 43 10.09 -6.98 -8.62
CA THR A 43 9.29 -6.40 -7.54
C THR A 43 10.14 -5.53 -6.61
N VAL A 44 11.35 -5.99 -6.26
CA VAL A 44 12.31 -5.22 -5.47
C VAL A 44 12.66 -3.91 -6.19
N ALA A 45 13.03 -3.99 -7.46
CA ALA A 45 13.44 -2.82 -8.23
C ALA A 45 12.32 -1.77 -8.34
N ILE A 46 11.07 -2.20 -8.50
CA ILE A 46 9.93 -1.28 -8.52
C ILE A 46 9.68 -0.68 -7.13
N ILE A 47 9.63 -1.50 -6.07
CA ILE A 47 9.44 -1.02 -4.70
C ILE A 47 10.49 0.04 -4.33
N ASP A 48 11.73 -0.12 -4.78
CA ASP A 48 12.80 0.82 -4.51
C ASP A 48 12.56 2.23 -5.07
N GLN A 49 11.79 2.33 -6.16
CA GLN A 49 11.42 3.62 -6.79
C GLN A 49 10.16 4.25 -6.21
N LEU A 50 9.44 3.56 -5.32
CA LEU A 50 8.20 4.08 -4.73
C LEU A 50 8.49 4.85 -3.44
N ASP A 51 7.76 5.96 -3.25
CA ASP A 51 7.76 6.75 -2.01
C ASP A 51 7.00 6.04 -0.88
N LEU A 52 5.97 5.28 -1.24
CA LEU A 52 5.10 4.55 -0.32
C LEU A 52 4.55 3.30 -1.00
N VAL A 53 4.55 2.18 -0.28
CA VAL A 53 3.81 0.97 -0.66
C VAL A 53 2.56 0.86 0.21
N ILE A 54 1.43 0.49 -0.39
CA ILE A 54 0.19 0.16 0.35
C ILE A 54 -0.22 -1.26 -0.03
N SER A 55 -0.37 -2.13 0.95
CA SER A 55 -0.72 -3.53 0.69
C SER A 55 -1.54 -4.15 1.81
N VAL A 56 -2.17 -5.28 1.53
CA VAL A 56 -2.68 -6.20 2.57
C VAL A 56 -1.55 -7.16 2.98
N ASP A 57 -1.84 -8.10 3.87
CA ASP A 57 -0.88 -9.14 4.31
C ASP A 57 -0.49 -10.04 3.12
N THR A 58 0.58 -9.67 2.42
CA THR A 58 1.14 -10.33 1.24
C THR A 58 2.67 -10.30 1.27
N SER A 59 3.30 -11.07 0.39
CA SER A 59 4.76 -11.04 0.21
C SER A 59 5.31 -9.64 -0.09
N VAL A 60 4.55 -8.79 -0.79
CA VAL A 60 4.93 -7.40 -1.10
C VAL A 60 5.04 -6.56 0.18
N ALA A 61 4.13 -6.72 1.14
CA ALA A 61 4.17 -5.99 2.41
C ALA A 61 5.43 -6.33 3.21
N HIS A 62 5.75 -7.62 3.29
CA HIS A 62 6.95 -8.10 3.98
C HIS A 62 8.24 -7.68 3.27
N LEU A 63 8.25 -7.74 1.94
CA LEU A 63 9.41 -7.33 1.14
C LEU A 63 9.71 -5.84 1.31
N ALA A 64 8.70 -4.97 1.17
CA ALA A 64 8.85 -3.53 1.38
C ALA A 64 9.33 -3.21 2.81
N GLY A 65 8.76 -3.88 3.82
CA GLY A 65 9.18 -3.73 5.21
C GLY A 65 10.63 -4.18 5.45
N ALA A 66 11.06 -5.28 4.85
CA ALA A 66 12.43 -5.79 4.96
C ALA A 66 13.44 -4.88 4.23
N MET A 67 13.02 -4.21 3.16
CA MET A 67 13.82 -3.20 2.45
C MET A 67 13.90 -1.85 3.20
N GLY A 68 13.19 -1.69 4.33
CA GLY A 68 13.13 -0.42 5.05
C GLY A 68 12.40 0.68 4.29
N LYS A 69 11.54 0.33 3.33
CA LYS A 69 10.72 1.28 2.58
C LYS A 69 9.49 1.66 3.41
N GLN A 70 8.95 2.85 3.18
CA GLN A 70 7.70 3.27 3.81
C GLN A 70 6.56 2.36 3.32
N ILE A 71 5.85 1.72 4.23
CA ILE A 71 4.81 0.73 3.91
C ILE A 71 3.61 0.86 4.84
N TRP A 72 2.43 0.93 4.25
CA TRP A 72 1.16 0.87 4.97
C TRP A 72 0.49 -0.48 4.73
N THR A 73 0.26 -1.24 5.80
CA THR A 73 -0.34 -2.57 5.73
C THR A 73 -1.74 -2.58 6.30
N LEU A 74 -2.71 -2.96 5.48
CA LEU A 74 -4.11 -3.09 5.86
C LEU A 74 -4.34 -4.48 6.44
N VAL A 75 -4.66 -4.55 7.73
CA VAL A 75 -4.81 -5.82 8.46
C VAL A 75 -6.26 -6.06 8.89
N PRO A 76 -6.77 -7.30 8.79
CA PRO A 76 -8.16 -7.63 9.14
C PRO A 76 -8.40 -7.54 10.66
N ALA A 77 -9.68 -7.50 11.07
CA ALA A 77 -10.05 -7.41 12.49
C ALA A 77 -9.61 -8.63 13.30
N LYS A 78 -9.40 -9.77 12.64
CA LYS A 78 -8.80 -10.99 13.21
C LYS A 78 -7.47 -11.25 12.49
N PRO A 79 -6.40 -10.53 12.84
CA PRO A 79 -5.13 -10.69 12.16
C PRO A 79 -4.36 -11.91 12.70
N ASP A 80 -3.38 -12.35 11.93
CA ASP A 80 -2.35 -13.27 12.41
C ASP A 80 -1.55 -12.66 13.59
N TRP A 81 -0.97 -13.53 14.42
CA TRP A 81 -0.24 -13.15 15.64
C TRP A 81 0.88 -12.13 15.39
N ARG A 82 1.52 -12.15 14.22
CA ARG A 82 2.64 -11.24 13.86
C ARG A 82 2.23 -9.78 13.92
N TRP A 83 0.97 -9.50 13.63
CA TRP A 83 0.44 -8.16 13.58
C TRP A 83 0.05 -7.61 14.94
N GLN A 84 -0.05 -8.43 16.00
CA GLN A 84 -0.54 -8.01 17.32
C GLN A 84 -1.95 -7.36 17.25
N LEU A 85 -2.49 -6.89 18.38
CA LEU A 85 -3.89 -6.42 18.44
C LEU A 85 -4.08 -4.92 18.73
N LYS A 86 -3.14 -4.28 19.42
CA LYS A 86 -3.35 -2.93 20.00
C LYS A 86 -2.24 -1.95 19.66
N ARG A 87 -1.81 -1.95 18.40
CA ARG A 87 -0.70 -1.10 17.94
C ARG A 87 -0.80 -0.73 16.47
N THR A 88 -0.21 0.38 16.07
CA THR A 88 -0.26 0.88 14.68
C THR A 88 1.09 0.76 13.98
N ASP A 89 2.10 0.20 14.64
CA ASP A 89 3.45 -0.09 14.15
C ASP A 89 3.69 -1.61 14.06
N SER A 90 4.78 -2.00 13.39
CA SER A 90 5.24 -3.39 13.34
C SER A 90 6.51 -3.58 14.18
N PRO A 91 6.58 -4.59 15.07
CA PRO A 91 7.83 -4.91 15.78
C PRO A 91 8.91 -5.50 14.84
N TRP A 92 8.51 -5.94 13.64
CA TRP A 92 9.40 -6.60 12.67
C TRP A 92 9.96 -5.62 11.63
N TYR A 93 9.20 -4.57 11.32
CA TYR A 93 9.51 -3.63 10.24
C TYR A 93 9.33 -2.20 10.74
N PRO A 94 10.43 -1.48 11.08
CA PRO A 94 10.35 -0.17 11.71
C PRO A 94 9.60 0.91 10.90
N THR A 95 9.59 0.80 9.57
CA THR A 95 8.93 1.74 8.65
C THR A 95 7.47 1.38 8.35
N MET A 96 6.96 0.31 8.93
CA MET A 96 5.62 -0.19 8.64
C MET A 96 4.58 0.38 9.57
N GLN A 97 3.52 0.92 8.98
CA GLN A 97 2.33 1.40 9.66
C GLN A 97 1.13 0.48 9.37
N LEU A 98 0.39 0.11 10.41
CA LEU A 98 -0.73 -0.83 10.35
C LEU A 98 -2.07 -0.10 10.39
N PHE A 99 -2.89 -0.33 9.37
CA PHE A 99 -4.26 0.14 9.28
C PHE A 99 -5.22 -1.00 9.56
N ARG A 100 -5.84 -0.99 10.75
CA ARG A 100 -6.62 -2.13 11.24
C ARG A 100 -8.09 -2.00 10.95
N GLN A 101 -8.67 -3.04 10.37
CA GLN A 101 -10.12 -3.19 10.32
C GLN A 101 -10.72 -3.28 11.73
N ILE A 102 -11.75 -2.48 12.01
CA ILE A 102 -12.44 -2.45 13.30
C ILE A 102 -13.48 -3.57 13.37
N LYS A 103 -14.28 -3.72 12.31
CA LYS A 103 -15.34 -4.73 12.20
C LYS A 103 -15.06 -5.65 11.02
N LEU A 104 -15.10 -6.96 11.27
CA LEU A 104 -14.81 -7.98 10.27
C LEU A 104 -15.65 -7.75 9.00
N GLY A 105 -14.98 -7.74 7.84
CA GLY A 105 -15.61 -7.54 6.54
C GLY A 105 -15.93 -6.07 6.17
N GLN A 106 -15.85 -5.13 7.11
CA GLN A 106 -16.06 -3.71 6.83
C GLN A 106 -14.73 -2.99 6.61
N TRP A 107 -14.39 -2.70 5.36
CA TRP A 107 -13.14 -2.05 4.98
C TRP A 107 -13.27 -0.55 4.72
N SER A 108 -14.49 -0.02 4.62
CA SER A 108 -14.76 1.41 4.37
C SER A 108 -13.96 2.32 5.30
N ASP A 109 -13.96 2.04 6.60
CA ASP A 109 -13.32 2.89 7.62
C ASP A 109 -11.79 2.83 7.53
N VAL A 110 -11.25 1.69 7.07
CA VAL A 110 -9.82 1.54 6.80
C VAL A 110 -9.45 2.38 5.59
N ILE A 111 -10.18 2.25 4.50
CA ILE A 111 -9.94 3.00 3.26
C ILE A 111 -10.10 4.52 3.48
N THR A 112 -11.09 4.95 4.25
CA THR A 112 -11.27 6.38 4.60
C THR A 112 -10.07 6.93 5.37
N ARG A 113 -9.53 6.17 6.33
CA ARG A 113 -8.32 6.58 7.05
C ARG A 113 -7.09 6.61 6.15
N VAL A 114 -6.89 5.59 5.32
CA VAL A 114 -5.79 5.57 4.33
C VAL A 114 -5.86 6.78 3.40
N LYS A 115 -7.05 7.12 2.87
CA LYS A 115 -7.24 8.32 2.05
C LYS A 115 -6.87 9.60 2.80
N SER A 116 -7.26 9.71 4.07
CA SER A 116 -7.01 10.91 4.88
C SER A 116 -5.52 11.07 5.16
N GLU A 117 -4.84 9.99 5.55
CA GLU A 117 -3.39 9.99 5.79
C GLU A 117 -2.61 10.26 4.49
N LEU A 118 -3.01 9.67 3.36
CA LEU A 118 -2.41 9.96 2.05
C LEU A 118 -2.49 11.45 1.71
N ALA A 119 -3.67 12.07 1.91
CA ALA A 119 -3.86 13.49 1.64
C ALA A 119 -3.02 14.40 2.55
N LEU A 120 -2.68 13.97 3.77
CA LEU A 120 -1.76 14.70 4.65
C LEU A 120 -0.30 14.52 4.22
N LEU A 121 0.05 13.31 3.80
CA LEU A 121 1.39 12.98 3.32
C LEU A 121 1.75 13.79 2.06
N THR A 122 0.84 13.88 1.08
CA THR A 122 1.06 14.67 -0.15
C THR A 122 1.23 16.16 0.13
N GLN A 123 0.47 16.71 1.08
CA GLN A 123 0.63 18.09 1.52
C GLN A 123 1.99 18.34 2.18
N THR A 124 2.59 17.32 2.79
CA THR A 124 3.93 17.42 3.40
C THR A 124 5.00 17.42 2.30
N TYR A 125 4.94 16.46 1.36
CA TYR A 125 5.85 16.41 0.21
C TYR A 125 5.87 17.70 -0.62
N ARG A 126 4.70 18.34 -0.82
CA ARG A 126 4.62 19.65 -1.51
C ARG A 126 5.40 20.76 -0.81
N ARG A 127 5.44 20.78 0.52
CA ARG A 127 6.16 21.82 1.28
C ARG A 127 7.66 21.62 1.20
N ASP A 128 8.09 20.36 1.25
CA ASP A 128 9.52 19.99 1.22
C ASP A 128 10.14 20.19 -0.17
N THR A 129 9.35 20.11 -1.25
CA THR A 129 9.80 20.37 -2.63
C THR A 129 9.76 21.85 -3.04
N GLN A 130 9.10 22.71 -2.25
CA GLN A 130 9.02 24.16 -2.49
C GLN A 130 10.00 24.99 -1.63
N SER A 131 10.78 24.34 -0.77
CA SER A 131 11.79 24.95 0.11
C SER A 131 13.20 24.70 -0.40
#